data_AF-A0A0P7TIL0-F1
#
_entry.id   AF-A0A0P7TIL0-F1
#
_cell.length_a   1.000
_cell.length_b   1.000
_cell.length_c   1.000
_cell.angle_alpha   90.00
_cell.angle_beta   90.00
_cell.angle_gamma   90.00
#
_symmetry.space_group_name_H-M   'P 1'
#
loop_
_entity.id
_entity.type
_entity.pdbx_description
1 polymer ?
#
loop_
_entity_poly.entity_id
_entity_poly.type
_entity_poly.pdbx_seq_one_letter_code
_entity_poly.pdbx_strand_id
1 'polypeptide(L)'
;MHCLSFRQPYAGLVLNGAKRIETRWRPLLAGLNNCTLAVHIARQDWEGHEWRRVLTDALRMSANDVEELLRAGDQFGRGVVAGLVEVGDTWFCSDDVPDEDLRELEKEAVLTGLGRKYLTRLSAPRWLREPLRARGQKGLWTADVPVRLLPEVRQGPR
;
A
#
# COMPACT_ATOMS: atom_id res chain seq x y z
N MET A 1 2.83 12.46 -11.79
CA MET A 1 2.01 12.03 -10.64
C MET A 1 2.89 11.93 -9.40
N HIS A 2 2.36 12.17 -8.20
CA HIS A 2 3.09 11.89 -6.97
C HIS A 2 3.35 10.38 -6.86
N CYS A 3 4.50 9.99 -6.33
CA CYS A 3 4.94 8.61 -6.21
C CYS A 3 5.61 8.38 -4.85
N LEU A 4 5.32 7.22 -4.26
CA LEU A 4 5.94 6.77 -3.02
C LEU A 4 6.48 5.36 -3.18
N SER A 5 7.67 5.13 -2.63
CA SER A 5 8.29 3.81 -2.61
C SER A 5 7.84 3.01 -1.38
N PHE A 6 7.41 1.78 -1.65
CA PHE A 6 6.99 0.79 -0.66
C PHE A 6 7.93 -0.42 -0.76
N ARG A 7 8.32 -0.97 0.37
CA ARG A 7 9.07 -2.23 0.41
C ARG A 7 8.09 -3.40 0.31
N GLN A 8 8.53 -4.53 -0.26
CA GLN A 8 7.71 -5.75 -0.19
C GLN A 8 7.67 -6.31 1.25
N PRO A 9 6.57 -6.94 1.65
CA PRO A 9 5.39 -7.27 0.83
C PRO A 9 4.36 -6.13 0.72
N TYR A 10 4.56 -5.01 1.43
CA TYR A 10 3.54 -3.97 1.53
C TYR A 10 3.16 -3.32 0.20
N ALA A 11 4.09 -3.24 -0.77
CA ALA A 11 3.76 -2.72 -2.09
C ALA A 11 2.70 -3.61 -2.79
N GLY A 12 2.92 -4.93 -2.79
CA GLY A 12 1.96 -5.90 -3.31
C GLY A 12 0.66 -5.96 -2.50
N LEU A 13 0.73 -5.90 -1.17
CA LEU A 13 -0.45 -5.89 -0.31
C LEU A 13 -1.34 -4.67 -0.57
N VAL A 14 -0.75 -3.50 -0.84
CA VAL A 14 -1.50 -2.30 -1.25
C VAL A 14 -2.13 -2.49 -2.62
N LEU A 15 -1.36 -2.92 -3.62
CA LEU A 15 -1.85 -3.05 -5.00
C LEU A 15 -2.85 -4.20 -5.21
N ASN A 16 -2.87 -5.19 -4.33
CA ASN A 16 -3.88 -6.25 -4.28
C ASN A 16 -5.02 -5.95 -3.29
N GLY A 17 -5.03 -4.78 -2.66
CA GLY A 17 -6.13 -4.32 -1.81
C GLY A 17 -6.22 -4.95 -0.42
N ALA A 18 -5.24 -5.77 -0.02
CA ALA A 18 -5.16 -6.35 1.32
C ALA A 18 -4.77 -5.30 2.38
N LYS A 19 -3.86 -4.38 2.04
CA LYS A 19 -3.47 -3.23 2.88
C LYS A 19 -4.19 -1.97 2.39
N ARG A 20 -5.10 -1.45 3.22
CA ARG A 20 -5.93 -0.28 2.94
C ARG A 20 -5.51 0.97 3.73
N ILE A 21 -4.66 0.81 4.73
CA ILE A 21 -4.10 1.93 5.49
C ILE A 21 -2.58 1.92 5.34
N GLU A 22 -2.02 3.00 4.78
CA GLU A 22 -0.57 3.26 4.81
C GLU A 22 -0.18 3.90 6.13
N THR A 23 1.02 3.58 6.62
CA THR A 23 1.49 4.00 7.95
C THR A 23 2.86 4.67 7.86
N ARG A 24 3.03 5.85 8.46
CA ARG A 24 4.32 6.58 8.44
C ARG A 24 4.57 7.30 9.77
N TRP A 25 5.84 7.49 10.12
CA TRP A 25 6.22 8.32 11.26
C TRP A 25 6.05 9.84 11.03
N ARG A 26 5.78 10.26 9.79
CA ARG A 26 5.55 11.65 9.41
C ARG A 26 4.34 11.73 8.47
N PRO A 27 3.56 12.82 8.46
CA PRO A 27 2.34 12.96 7.67
C PRO A 27 2.62 13.26 6.19
N LEU A 28 3.44 12.44 5.54
CA LEU A 28 3.91 12.69 4.16
C LEU A 28 2.78 12.73 3.12
N LEU A 29 1.62 12.14 3.42
CA LEU A 29 0.48 12.03 2.51
C LEU A 29 -0.67 13.00 2.84
N ALA A 30 -0.59 13.79 3.92
CA ALA A 30 -1.71 14.62 4.39
C ALA A 30 -2.18 15.69 3.40
N GLY A 31 -1.31 16.13 2.50
CA GLY A 31 -1.65 17.08 1.43
C GLY A 31 -2.14 16.45 0.13
N LEU A 32 -2.31 15.12 0.08
CA LEU A 32 -2.67 14.37 -1.12
C LEU A 32 -4.08 13.78 -1.07
N ASN A 33 -4.93 14.19 -0.14
CA ASN A 33 -6.32 13.71 -0.09
C ASN A 33 -7.03 13.97 -1.43
N ASN A 34 -7.74 12.96 -1.94
CA ASN A 34 -8.38 12.93 -3.26
C ASN A 34 -7.41 12.99 -4.45
N CYS A 35 -6.12 12.70 -4.26
CA CYS A 35 -5.13 12.56 -5.33
C CYS A 35 -4.80 11.08 -5.60
N THR A 36 -4.50 10.78 -6.87
CA THR A 36 -3.91 9.50 -7.25
C THR A 36 -2.40 9.48 -6.96
N LEU A 37 -1.96 8.46 -6.22
CA LEU A 37 -0.56 8.19 -5.89
C LEU A 37 -0.06 6.99 -6.68
N ALA A 38 1.11 7.15 -7.33
CA ALA A 38 1.83 6.05 -7.93
C ALA A 38 2.58 5.22 -6.88
N VAL A 39 2.47 3.91 -6.97
CA VAL A 39 3.12 2.94 -6.08
C VAL A 39 4.39 2.43 -6.74
N HIS A 40 5.54 2.74 -6.13
CA HIS A 40 6.83 2.18 -6.52
C HIS A 40 7.22 1.01 -5.61
N ILE A 41 7.63 -0.11 -6.21
CA ILE A 41 8.15 -1.27 -5.50
C ILE A 41 9.64 -1.07 -5.28
N ALA A 42 10.05 -0.89 -4.03
CA ALA A 42 11.45 -0.76 -3.66
C ALA A 42 12.22 -2.07 -3.90
N ARG A 43 13.54 -1.93 -4.11
CA ARG A 43 14.43 -3.10 -4.27
C ARG A 43 14.61 -3.90 -2.98
N GLN A 44 14.57 -3.21 -1.85
CA GLN A 44 14.73 -3.83 -0.53
C GLN A 44 13.39 -4.27 0.04
N ASP A 45 13.41 -5.37 0.78
CA ASP A 45 12.29 -5.93 1.51
C ASP A 45 12.11 -5.23 2.84
N TRP A 46 10.88 -5.28 3.33
CA TRP A 46 10.57 -4.93 4.69
C TRP A 46 11.30 -5.88 5.65
N GLU A 47 11.84 -5.31 6.72
CA GLU A 47 12.50 -6.08 7.77
C GLU A 47 11.41 -6.57 8.73
N GLY A 48 11.25 -7.90 8.81
CA GLY A 48 10.25 -8.53 9.67
C GLY A 48 9.19 -9.34 8.92
N HIS A 49 8.51 -10.19 9.69
CA HIS A 49 7.53 -11.15 9.20
C HIS A 49 6.21 -11.11 9.98
N GLU A 50 6.03 -10.12 10.85
CA GLU A 50 4.87 -9.95 11.73
C GLU A 50 3.57 -9.76 10.92
N TRP A 51 3.67 -9.13 9.75
CA TRP A 51 2.57 -8.98 8.79
C TRP A 51 1.93 -10.32 8.40
N ARG A 52 2.69 -11.43 8.39
CA ARG A 52 2.15 -12.77 8.09
C ARG A 52 1.09 -13.16 9.12
N ARG A 53 1.34 -12.91 10.40
CA ARG A 53 0.38 -13.20 11.47
C ARG A 53 -0.87 -12.34 11.34
N VAL A 54 -0.75 -11.09 10.91
CA VAL A 54 -1.95 -10.26 10.68
C VAL A 54 -2.81 -10.85 9.55
N LEU A 55 -2.19 -11.30 8.45
CA LEU A 55 -2.91 -11.97 7.36
C LEU A 55 -3.59 -13.28 7.81
N THR A 56 -2.90 -14.13 8.57
CA THR A 56 -3.45 -15.43 9.00
C THR A 56 -4.44 -15.30 10.14
N ASP A 57 -4.14 -14.49 11.14
CA ASP A 57 -4.86 -14.49 12.41
C ASP A 57 -6.02 -13.49 12.37
N ALA A 58 -5.81 -12.29 11.82
CA ALA A 58 -6.83 -11.24 11.79
C ALA A 58 -7.67 -11.27 10.50
N LEU A 59 -7.03 -11.53 9.35
CA LEU A 59 -7.74 -11.66 8.07
C LEU A 59 -8.16 -13.10 7.73
N ARG A 60 -7.81 -14.08 8.58
CA ARG A 60 -8.21 -15.50 8.44
C ARG A 60 -7.81 -16.11 7.10
N MET A 61 -6.73 -15.61 6.48
CA MET A 61 -6.19 -16.18 5.25
C MET A 61 -5.51 -17.51 5.54
N SER A 62 -5.72 -18.51 4.67
CA SER A 62 -4.94 -19.74 4.73
C SER A 62 -3.49 -19.49 4.31
N ALA A 63 -2.58 -20.41 4.63
CA ALA A 63 -1.19 -20.32 4.18
C ALA A 63 -1.10 -20.27 2.64
N ASN A 64 -1.98 -20.99 1.93
CA ASN A 64 -2.01 -20.95 0.47
C ASN A 64 -2.45 -19.57 -0.06
N ASP A 65 -3.49 -18.97 0.53
CA ASP A 65 -3.97 -17.65 0.13
C ASP A 65 -2.88 -16.58 0.35
N VAL A 66 -2.12 -16.69 1.45
CA VAL A 66 -0.99 -15.78 1.71
C VAL A 66 0.08 -15.93 0.64
N GLU A 67 0.47 -17.16 0.28
CA GLU A 67 1.49 -17.37 -0.75
C GLU A 67 1.02 -16.95 -2.14
N GLU A 68 -0.25 -17.16 -2.48
CA GLU A 68 -0.85 -16.63 -3.71
C GLU A 68 -0.86 -15.10 -3.74
N LEU A 69 -1.24 -14.45 -2.63
CA LEU A 69 -1.23 -13.00 -2.50
C LEU A 69 0.19 -12.42 -2.66
N LEU A 70 1.21 -13.08 -2.09
CA LEU A 70 2.61 -12.69 -2.23
C LEU A 70 3.09 -12.86 -3.68
N ARG A 71 2.77 -13.98 -4.32
CA ARG A 71 3.11 -14.21 -5.73
C ARG A 71 2.47 -13.17 -6.65
N ALA A 72 1.19 -12.84 -6.42
CA ALA A 72 0.51 -11.78 -7.15
C ALA A 72 1.14 -10.40 -6.89
N GLY A 73 1.62 -10.16 -5.67
CA GLY A 73 2.33 -8.94 -5.28
C GLY A 73 3.70 -8.77 -5.95
N ASP A 74 4.33 -9.86 -6.39
CA ASP A 74 5.65 -9.87 -7.04
C ASP A 74 5.59 -9.97 -8.57
N GLN A 75 4.41 -9.94 -9.18
CA GLN A 75 4.20 -10.15 -10.63
C GLN A 75 5.06 -9.22 -11.53
N PHE A 76 5.39 -8.01 -11.05
CA PHE A 76 6.19 -7.02 -11.77
C PHE A 76 7.62 -6.87 -11.24
N GLY A 77 8.02 -7.69 -10.28
CA GLY A 77 9.31 -7.62 -9.63
C GLY A 77 9.50 -6.30 -8.87
N ARG A 78 10.74 -5.78 -8.86
CA ARG A 78 11.18 -4.68 -7.98
C ARG A 78 11.90 -3.58 -8.74
N GLY A 79 11.95 -2.39 -8.14
CA GLY A 79 12.56 -1.20 -8.75
C GLY A 79 11.72 -0.63 -9.88
N VAL A 80 10.40 -0.69 -9.74
CA VAL A 80 9.43 -0.31 -10.77
C VAL A 80 8.29 0.47 -10.14
N VAL A 81 7.71 1.42 -10.87
CA VAL A 81 6.35 1.89 -10.60
C VAL A 81 5.42 0.81 -11.13
N ALA A 82 4.60 0.26 -10.25
CA ALA A 82 3.81 -0.95 -10.53
C ALA A 82 2.31 -0.69 -10.58
N GLY A 83 1.83 0.38 -9.96
CA GLY A 83 0.41 0.66 -9.88
C GLY A 83 0.09 2.03 -9.31
N LEU A 84 -1.21 2.23 -9.09
CA LEU A 84 -1.83 3.47 -8.64
C LEU A 84 -2.79 3.16 -7.49
N VAL A 85 -2.95 4.11 -6.58
CA VAL A 85 -3.96 4.11 -5.52
C VAL A 85 -4.53 5.53 -5.36
N GLU A 86 -5.77 5.66 -4.91
CA GLU A 86 -6.29 6.95 -4.45
C GLU A 86 -5.95 7.14 -2.97
N VAL A 87 -5.49 8.35 -2.64
CA VAL A 87 -5.15 8.75 -1.27
C VAL A 87 -6.36 9.43 -0.65
N GLY A 88 -6.80 8.91 0.50
CA GLY A 88 -7.83 9.51 1.34
C GLY A 88 -7.24 10.34 2.49
N ASP A 89 -7.98 10.44 3.58
CA ASP A 89 -7.56 11.19 4.76
C ASP A 89 -6.29 10.63 5.40
N THR A 90 -5.48 11.55 5.94
CA THR A 90 -4.35 11.23 6.82
C THR A 90 -4.65 11.74 8.23
N TRP A 91 -4.53 10.86 9.23
CA TRP A 91 -4.72 11.22 10.63
C TRP A 91 -3.61 10.63 11.51
N PHE A 92 -3.46 11.17 12.72
CA PHE A 92 -2.51 10.66 13.71
C PHE A 92 -3.18 9.58 14.56
N CYS A 93 -2.54 8.41 14.70
CA CYS A 93 -2.95 7.36 15.62
C CYS A 93 -2.39 7.68 16.99
N SER A 94 -3.22 8.21 17.88
CA SER A 94 -2.87 8.47 19.27
C SER A 94 -2.78 7.17 20.09
N ASP A 95 -2.16 7.24 21.27
CA ASP A 95 -1.99 6.09 22.17
C ASP A 95 -3.24 5.78 23.00
N ASP A 96 -4.29 6.60 22.90
CA ASP A 96 -5.58 6.46 23.58
C ASP A 96 -6.66 5.80 22.71
N VAL A 97 -6.32 5.37 21.50
CA VAL A 97 -7.23 4.62 20.62
C VAL A 97 -7.63 3.32 21.35
N PRO A 98 -8.94 3.01 21.48
CA PRO A 98 -9.39 1.77 22.12
C PRO A 98 -8.80 0.53 21.46
N ASP A 99 -8.49 -0.50 22.25
CA ASP A 99 -7.87 -1.74 21.77
C ASP A 99 -8.62 -2.41 20.61
N GLU A 100 -9.96 -2.34 20.62
CA GLU A 100 -10.79 -2.91 19.54
C GLU A 100 -10.61 -2.16 18.23
N ASP A 101 -10.67 -0.83 18.27
CA ASP A 101 -10.45 0.04 17.11
C ASP A 101 -9.01 -0.10 16.59
N LEU A 102 -8.04 -0.18 17.49
CA LEU A 102 -6.63 -0.37 17.15
C LEU A 102 -6.43 -1.69 16.38
N ARG A 103 -7.07 -2.78 16.80
CA ARG A 103 -6.97 -4.08 16.10
C ARG A 103 -7.54 -4.01 14.68
N GLU A 104 -8.67 -3.33 14.48
CA GLU A 104 -9.22 -3.16 13.12
C GLU A 104 -8.31 -2.26 12.25
N LEU A 105 -7.70 -1.22 12.83
CA LEU A 105 -6.69 -0.42 12.14
C LEU A 105 -5.45 -1.24 11.78
N GLU A 106 -4.95 -2.09 12.68
CA GLU A 106 -3.80 -2.98 12.45
C GLU A 106 -4.08 -4.00 11.35
N LYS A 107 -5.31 -4.53 11.31
CA LYS A 107 -5.80 -5.42 10.26
C LYS A 107 -5.85 -4.72 8.90
N GLU A 108 -6.38 -3.49 8.82
CA GLU A 108 -6.38 -2.71 7.57
C GLU A 108 -4.98 -2.25 7.14
N ALA A 109 -4.07 -2.04 8.09
CA ALA A 109 -2.69 -1.69 7.83
C ALA A 109 -1.80 -2.91 7.52
N VAL A 110 -2.28 -4.13 7.84
CA VAL A 110 -1.48 -5.36 7.86
C VAL A 110 -0.19 -5.18 8.67
N LEU A 111 -0.26 -4.41 9.76
CA LEU A 111 0.89 -4.02 10.58
C LEU A 111 0.43 -3.77 12.01
N THR A 112 1.14 -4.33 12.98
CA THR A 112 0.91 -4.07 14.40
C THR A 112 1.73 -2.90 14.94
N GLY A 113 1.35 -2.37 16.10
CA GLY A 113 2.05 -1.29 16.78
C GLY A 113 1.89 0.04 16.06
N LEU A 114 0.64 0.47 15.83
CA LEU A 114 0.33 1.70 15.11
C LEU A 114 0.46 2.99 15.93
N GLY A 115 0.62 2.87 17.25
CA GLY A 115 0.75 3.99 18.17
C GLY A 115 1.75 5.04 17.69
N ARG A 116 1.30 6.30 17.69
CA ARG A 116 2.05 7.50 17.30
C ARG A 116 2.49 7.55 15.83
N LYS A 117 1.91 6.72 14.96
CA LYS A 117 2.09 6.82 13.51
C LYS A 117 0.98 7.67 12.89
N TYR A 118 1.27 8.23 11.72
CA TYR A 118 0.28 8.78 10.82
C TYR A 118 -0.25 7.66 9.94
N LEU A 119 -1.58 7.54 9.90
CA LEU A 119 -2.33 6.58 9.12
C LEU A 119 -2.92 7.31 7.92
N THR A 120 -2.94 6.68 6.75
CA THR A 120 -3.54 7.24 5.54
C THR A 120 -4.37 6.20 4.83
N ARG A 121 -5.65 6.52 4.58
CA ARG A 121 -6.53 5.61 3.85
C ARG A 121 -6.11 5.55 2.39
N LEU A 122 -6.01 4.34 1.84
CA LEU A 122 -5.74 4.06 0.45
C LEU A 122 -6.94 3.32 -0.15
N SER A 123 -7.30 3.65 -1.37
CA SER A 123 -8.43 3.02 -2.06
C SER A 123 -8.19 2.85 -3.55
N ALA A 124 -9.09 2.12 -4.20
CA ALA A 124 -9.08 1.83 -5.64
C ALA A 124 -7.68 1.45 -6.19
N PRO A 125 -7.02 0.43 -5.62
CA PRO A 125 -5.72 -0.02 -6.11
C PRO A 125 -5.84 -0.58 -7.53
N ARG A 126 -4.89 -0.19 -8.38
CA ARG A 126 -4.85 -0.62 -9.78
C ARG A 126 -3.40 -0.87 -10.18
N TRP A 127 -3.12 -2.08 -10.67
CA TRP A 127 -1.85 -2.36 -11.34
C TRP A 127 -1.77 -1.58 -12.65
N LEU A 128 -0.57 -1.11 -13.01
CA LEU A 128 -0.31 -0.63 -14.37
C LEU A 128 -0.42 -1.79 -15.35
N ARG A 129 -0.62 -1.49 -16.64
CA ARG A 129 -0.64 -2.51 -17.69
C ARG A 129 0.70 -3.22 -17.82
N GLU A 130 1.79 -2.47 -17.64
CA GLU A 130 3.16 -2.97 -17.58
C GLU A 130 3.95 -2.14 -16.56
N PRO A 131 5.00 -2.70 -15.92
CA PRO A 131 5.78 -1.95 -14.96
C PRO A 131 6.67 -0.90 -15.62
N LEU A 132 6.72 0.29 -15.01
CA LEU A 132 7.65 1.33 -15.42
C LEU A 132 8.93 1.25 -14.59
N ARG A 133 10.05 0.88 -15.21
CA ARG A 133 11.36 0.89 -14.54
C ARG A 133 11.69 2.29 -14.04
N ALA A 134 11.94 2.41 -12.74
CA ALA A 134 12.26 3.69 -12.11
C ALA A 134 13.15 3.50 -10.87
N ARG A 135 14.10 4.42 -10.68
CA ARG A 135 14.87 4.48 -9.44
C ARG A 135 14.02 5.18 -8.38
N GLY A 136 13.65 4.45 -7.33
CA GLY A 136 12.93 5.02 -6.20
C GLY A 136 13.74 6.14 -5.52
N GLN A 137 13.03 7.12 -4.97
CA GLN A 137 13.62 8.27 -4.28
C GLN A 137 13.12 8.35 -2.84
N LYS A 138 13.85 9.08 -1.99
CA LYS A 138 13.48 9.26 -0.59
C LYS A 138 12.27 10.17 -0.49
N GLY A 139 11.25 9.72 0.25
CA GLY A 139 10.02 10.50 0.47
C GLY A 139 9.12 10.48 -0.76
N LEU A 140 8.32 11.54 -0.92
CA LEU A 140 7.45 11.71 -2.06
C LEU A 140 8.24 12.28 -3.24
N TRP A 141 8.07 11.70 -4.42
CA TRP A 141 8.72 12.14 -5.64
C TRP A 141 7.76 12.11 -6.82
N THR A 142 8.15 12.66 -7.96
CA THR A 142 7.29 12.71 -9.16
C THR A 142 7.64 11.60 -10.12
N ALA A 143 6.69 10.72 -10.41
CA ALA A 143 6.79 9.75 -11.50
C ALA A 143 6.05 10.27 -12.73
N ASP A 144 6.71 10.21 -13.88
CA ASP A 144 6.09 10.42 -15.18
C ASP A 144 5.59 9.07 -15.72
N VAL A 145 4.31 8.78 -15.50
CA VAL A 145 3.68 7.52 -15.91
C VAL A 145 3.01 7.74 -17.26
N PRO A 146 3.49 7.11 -18.35
CA PRO A 146 2.88 7.27 -19.65
C PRO A 146 1.43 6.79 -19.68
N VAL A 147 0.56 7.52 -20.38
CA VAL A 147 -0.88 7.20 -20.50
C VAL A 147 -1.12 5.74 -20.95
N ARG A 148 -0.30 5.23 -21.86
CA ARG A 148 -0.40 3.83 -22.34
C ARG A 148 -0.25 2.77 -21.25
N LEU A 149 0.39 3.10 -20.12
CA LEU A 149 0.58 2.19 -18.98
C LEU A 149 -0.54 2.28 -17.95
N LEU A 150 -1.38 3.32 -18.03
CA LEU A 150 -2.48 3.49 -17.09
C LEU A 150 -3.48 2.33 -17.22
N PRO A 151 -4.05 1.88 -16.09
CA PRO A 151 -5.09 0.87 -16.08
C PRO A 151 -6.32 1.38 -16.82
N GLU A 152 -7.07 0.48 -17.45
CA GLU A 152 -8.37 0.83 -18.00
C GLU A 152 -9.32 1.21 -16.86
N VAL A 153 -10.10 2.27 -17.06
CA VAL A 153 -11.18 2.63 -16.13
C VAL A 153 -12.23 1.54 -16.26
N ARG A 154 -12.36 0.68 -15.24
CA ARG A 154 -13.51 -0.23 -15.15
C ARG A 154 -14.75 0.64 -14.98
N GLN A 155 -15.56 0.77 -16.03
CA GLN A 155 -16.92 1.26 -15.88
C GLN A 155 -17.67 0.19 -15.07
N GLY A 156 -18.08 0.53 -13.85
CA GLY A 156 -18.99 -0.33 -13.08
C GLY A 156 -20.29 -0.54 -13.87
N PRO A 157 -21.05 -1.61 -13.60
CA PRO A 157 -22.33 -1.81 -14.26
C PRO A 157 -23.23 -0.60 -13.97
N ARG A 158 -23.87 -0.08 -15.02
CA ARG A 158 -24.94 0.92 -14.91
C ARG A 158 -26.12 0.36 -14.15
#